data_AF-A0A7S3HW63-F1
#
_entry.id   AF-A0A7S3HW63-F1
#
_cell.length_a   1.000
_cell.length_b   1.000
_cell.length_c   1.000
_cell.angle_alpha   90.00
_cell.angle_beta   90.00
_cell.angle_gamma   90.00
#
_symmetry.space_group_name_H-M   'P 1'
#
loop_
_entity.id
_entity.type
_entity.pdbx_description
1 polymer ?
#
loop_
_entity_poly.entity_id
_entity_poly.type
_entity_poly.pdbx_seq_one_letter_code
_entity_poly.pdbx_strand_id
1 'polypeptide(L)'
;VDIIPLLSSTSGMKRRSKPSESNVKKTYTAAEAAYAFADIVACRSGVSQIEQLIRSGDFGSAASLLGKPPFSSFKQNALVLVNSKLLTPEDIKAIGTEKRFGVGADVLLMLGGLADATERSDKSGALDYATKAKSSLDEIIAIGRGAGL
;
A
#
# COMPACT_ATOMS: atom_id res chain seq x y z
N VAL A 1 60.66 18.53 -38.85
CA VAL A 1 59.29 18.96 -39.21
C VAL A 1 58.43 17.73 -39.11
N ASP A 2 57.66 17.66 -38.04
CA ASP A 2 56.98 16.46 -37.56
C ASP A 2 55.82 16.02 -38.46
N ILE A 3 55.81 14.74 -38.81
CA ILE A 3 54.65 14.04 -39.37
C ILE A 3 54.24 13.00 -38.34
N ILE A 4 53.09 13.21 -37.69
CA ILE A 4 52.45 12.27 -36.79
C ILE A 4 51.66 11.26 -37.63
N PRO A 5 51.87 9.93 -37.49
CA PRO A 5 50.99 8.95 -38.09
C PRO A 5 49.78 8.64 -37.20
N LEU A 6 48.65 8.45 -37.89
CA LEU A 6 47.39 7.90 -37.42
C LEU A 6 47.59 6.54 -36.72
N LEU A 7 47.01 6.36 -35.52
CA LEU A 7 46.65 5.05 -34.98
C LEU A 7 45.24 5.12 -34.40
N SER A 8 44.32 4.44 -35.08
CA SER A 8 43.01 4.06 -34.58
C SER A 8 43.14 3.09 -33.41
N SER A 9 42.41 3.29 -32.32
CA SER A 9 41.99 2.18 -31.45
C SER A 9 40.69 2.49 -30.74
N THR A 10 39.79 1.53 -30.87
CA THR A 10 38.44 1.42 -30.35
C THR A 10 38.37 1.27 -28.84
N SER A 11 37.17 1.52 -28.32
CA SER A 11 36.58 0.85 -27.14
C SER A 11 36.79 1.54 -25.79
N GLY A 12 35.67 1.73 -25.08
CA GLY A 12 35.69 1.90 -23.64
C GLY A 12 35.05 3.15 -23.07
N MET A 13 34.01 3.73 -23.69
CA MET A 13 33.17 4.72 -22.98
C MET A 13 32.28 3.98 -21.95
N LYS A 14 32.88 3.55 -20.83
CA LYS A 14 32.13 3.15 -19.64
C LYS A 14 31.39 4.40 -19.16
N ARG A 15 30.11 4.53 -19.53
CA ARG A 15 29.16 5.34 -18.76
C ARG A 15 29.17 4.75 -17.35
N ARG A 16 29.93 5.36 -16.45
CA ARG A 16 29.75 5.15 -15.01
C ARG A 16 28.39 5.73 -14.67
N SER A 17 27.37 4.87 -14.67
CA SER A 17 26.11 5.15 -13.99
C SER A 17 26.44 5.56 -12.55
N LYS A 18 25.82 6.64 -12.06
CA LYS A 18 26.04 7.21 -10.73
C LYS A 18 26.04 6.10 -9.66
N PRO A 19 26.93 6.14 -8.66
CA PRO A 19 26.85 5.25 -7.51
C PRO A 19 25.47 5.41 -6.87
N SER A 20 24.83 4.26 -6.68
CA SER A 20 23.49 4.03 -6.14
C SER A 20 23.05 5.09 -5.14
N GLU A 21 21.89 5.71 -5.37
CA GLU A 21 21.01 6.08 -4.26
C GLU A 21 20.82 4.79 -3.45
N SER A 22 21.52 4.69 -2.33
CA SER A 22 21.28 3.68 -1.33
C SER A 22 19.84 3.88 -0.88
N ASN A 23 18.94 3.14 -1.53
CA ASN A 23 17.56 2.98 -1.15
C ASN A 23 17.57 2.16 0.14
N VAL A 24 18.06 2.76 1.23
CA VAL A 24 18.08 2.16 2.55
C VAL A 24 16.60 2.00 2.88
N LYS A 25 16.08 0.79 2.67
CA LYS A 25 14.73 0.43 3.10
C LYS A 25 14.66 0.76 4.59
N LYS A 26 13.93 1.81 4.94
CA LYS A 26 13.65 2.15 6.34
C LYS A 26 13.04 0.89 6.95
N THR A 27 13.77 0.29 7.88
CA THR A 27 13.29 -0.85 8.65
C THR A 27 12.51 -0.29 9.82
N TYR A 28 11.29 -0.78 10.02
CA TYR A 28 10.44 -0.35 11.13
C TYR A 28 10.59 -1.30 12.31
N THR A 29 10.44 -0.76 13.51
CA THR A 29 10.45 -1.51 14.77
C THR A 29 9.20 -2.39 14.90
N ALA A 30 9.26 -3.39 15.78
CA ALA A 30 8.11 -4.24 16.07
C ALA A 30 6.92 -3.44 16.65
N ALA A 31 7.20 -2.41 17.46
CA ALA A 31 6.17 -1.53 18.02
C ALA A 31 5.46 -0.69 16.94
N GLU A 32 6.21 -0.13 15.98
CA GLU A 32 5.63 0.58 14.83
C GLU A 32 4.78 -0.36 13.96
N ALA A 33 5.23 -1.61 13.78
CA ALA A 33 4.49 -2.62 13.05
C ALA A 33 3.17 -3.01 13.74
N ALA A 34 3.20 -3.20 15.06
CA ALA A 34 2.00 -3.49 15.86
C ALA A 34 1.00 -2.32 15.80
N TYR A 35 1.47 -1.07 15.85
CA TYR A 35 0.62 0.10 15.69
C TYR A 35 0.00 0.16 14.28
N ALA A 36 0.80 -0.03 13.24
CA ALA A 36 0.32 -0.06 11.87
C ALA A 36 -0.69 -1.19 11.63
N PHE A 37 -0.47 -2.35 12.25
CA PHE A 37 -1.39 -3.47 12.19
C PHE A 37 -2.72 -3.18 12.89
N ALA A 38 -2.68 -2.57 14.08
CA ALA A 38 -3.87 -2.13 14.80
C ALA A 38 -4.71 -1.14 13.97
N ASP A 39 -4.07 -0.20 13.27
CA ASP A 39 -4.75 0.70 12.35
C ASP A 39 -5.36 -0.01 11.13
N ILE A 40 -4.72 -1.07 10.61
CA ILE A 40 -5.30 -1.89 9.53
C ILE A 40 -6.56 -2.63 10.03
N VAL A 41 -6.54 -3.15 11.26
CA VAL A 41 -7.72 -3.74 11.91
C VAL A 41 -8.82 -2.70 12.13
N ALA A 42 -8.43 -1.48 12.53
CA ALA A 42 -9.36 -0.36 12.66
C ALA A 42 -9.96 0.03 11.29
N CYS A 43 -9.16 0.03 10.22
CA CYS A 43 -9.62 0.27 8.84
C CYS A 43 -10.69 -0.73 8.45
N ARG A 44 -10.48 -2.03 8.74
CA ARG A 44 -11.47 -3.08 8.48
C ARG A 44 -12.80 -2.86 9.21
N SER A 45 -12.73 -2.42 10.46
CA SER A 45 -13.93 -2.08 11.25
C SER A 45 -14.60 -0.81 10.72
N GLY A 46 -13.81 0.17 10.31
CA GLY A 46 -14.26 1.41 9.68
C GLY A 46 -15.04 1.16 8.40
N VAL A 47 -14.61 0.23 7.53
CA VAL A 47 -15.35 -0.08 6.29
C VAL A 47 -16.78 -0.55 6.62
N SER A 48 -16.98 -1.29 7.71
CA SER A 48 -18.33 -1.67 8.15
C SER A 48 -19.17 -0.45 8.55
N GLN A 49 -18.57 0.58 9.16
CA GLN A 49 -19.27 1.83 9.50
C GLN A 49 -19.64 2.61 8.23
N ILE A 50 -18.71 2.71 7.28
CA ILE A 50 -18.96 3.31 5.96
C ILE A 50 -20.12 2.61 5.24
N GLU A 51 -20.15 1.27 5.28
CA GLU A 51 -21.25 0.50 4.71
C GLU A 51 -22.60 0.86 5.33
N GLN A 52 -22.67 1.03 6.66
CA GLN A 52 -23.92 1.44 7.31
C GLN A 52 -24.36 2.84 6.89
N LEU A 53 -23.43 3.79 6.78
CA LEU A 53 -23.71 5.14 6.29
C LEU A 53 -24.21 5.13 4.83
N ILE A 54 -23.58 4.34 3.96
CA ILE A 54 -24.04 4.16 2.57
C ILE A 54 -25.44 3.51 2.54
N ARG A 55 -25.70 2.52 3.41
CA ARG A 55 -27.02 1.87 3.50
C ARG A 55 -28.11 2.84 3.95
N SER A 56 -27.81 3.74 4.87
CA SER A 56 -28.73 4.80 5.31
C SER A 56 -28.83 5.99 4.35
N GLY A 57 -27.98 6.06 3.32
CA GLY A 57 -27.94 7.15 2.35
C GLY A 57 -27.12 8.35 2.79
N ASP A 58 -26.36 8.25 3.87
CA ASP A 58 -25.48 9.31 4.37
C ASP A 58 -24.09 9.25 3.70
N PHE A 59 -24.07 9.58 2.41
CA PHE A 59 -22.82 9.62 1.64
C PHE A 59 -21.86 10.72 2.10
N GLY A 60 -22.38 11.82 2.64
CA GLY A 60 -21.57 12.94 3.14
C GLY A 60 -20.71 12.54 4.34
N SER A 61 -21.31 11.89 5.34
CA SER A 61 -20.55 11.36 6.49
C SER A 61 -19.61 10.24 6.06
N ALA A 62 -20.02 9.38 5.13
CA ALA A 62 -19.17 8.31 4.59
C ALA A 62 -17.90 8.87 3.92
N ALA A 63 -18.05 9.87 3.04
CA ALA A 63 -16.92 10.54 2.40
C ALA A 63 -16.01 11.23 3.43
N SER A 64 -16.60 11.93 4.42
CA SER A 64 -15.83 12.58 5.50
C SER A 64 -15.00 11.59 6.31
N LEU A 65 -15.54 10.38 6.55
CA LEU A 65 -14.86 9.34 7.30
C LEU A 65 -13.75 8.67 6.46
N LEU A 66 -13.97 8.42 5.17
CA LEU A 66 -12.94 7.89 4.25
C LEU A 66 -11.72 8.80 4.09
N GLY A 67 -11.88 10.12 4.27
CA GLY A 67 -10.78 11.08 4.22
C GLY A 67 -9.89 11.10 5.47
N LYS A 68 -10.22 10.35 6.53
CA LYS A 68 -9.55 10.40 7.84
C LYS A 68 -8.81 9.09 8.14
N PRO A 69 -7.83 9.10 9.07
CA PRO A 69 -7.32 7.86 9.63
C PRO A 69 -8.46 7.03 10.22
N PRO A 70 -8.45 5.69 10.06
CA PRO A 70 -7.32 4.89 9.56
C PRO A 70 -7.20 4.79 8.02
N PHE A 71 -8.21 5.21 7.25
CA PHE A 71 -8.24 5.02 5.79
C PHE A 71 -7.15 5.80 5.06
N SER A 72 -7.02 7.10 5.36
CA SER A 72 -6.00 7.95 4.71
C SER A 72 -4.56 7.55 5.06
N SER A 73 -4.39 6.82 6.16
CA SER A 73 -3.09 6.31 6.62
C SER A 73 -2.78 4.88 6.14
N PHE A 74 -3.73 4.18 5.53
CA PHE A 74 -3.60 2.76 5.18
C PHE A 74 -2.34 2.47 4.35
N LYS A 75 -2.05 3.27 3.32
CA LYS A 75 -0.86 3.10 2.46
C LYS A 75 0.44 3.08 3.28
N GLN A 76 0.57 4.02 4.21
CA GLN A 76 1.76 4.12 5.05
C GLN A 76 1.82 2.96 6.06
N ASN A 77 0.68 2.57 6.63
CA ASN A 77 0.61 1.46 7.58
C ASN A 77 0.95 0.12 6.91
N ALA A 78 0.46 -0.13 5.70
CA ALA A 78 0.85 -1.30 4.90
C ALA A 78 2.37 -1.30 4.61
N LEU A 79 2.95 -0.14 4.27
CA LEU A 79 4.39 -0.01 4.06
C LEU A 79 5.21 -0.29 5.33
N VAL A 80 4.76 0.20 6.48
CA VAL A 80 5.39 -0.07 7.79
C VAL A 80 5.37 -1.56 8.07
N LEU A 81 4.21 -2.20 7.90
CA LEU A 81 4.00 -3.62 8.15
C LEU A 81 4.96 -4.48 7.30
N VAL A 82 5.00 -4.28 5.97
CA VAL A 82 5.85 -5.09 5.07
C VAL A 82 7.35 -4.81 5.19
N ASN A 83 7.75 -3.72 5.84
CA ASN A 83 9.15 -3.40 6.12
C ASN A 83 9.51 -3.58 7.61
N SER A 84 8.61 -4.16 8.40
CA SER A 84 8.92 -4.66 9.73
C SER A 84 9.57 -6.04 9.60
N LYS A 85 10.60 -6.33 10.39
CA LYS A 85 11.29 -7.64 10.37
C LYS A 85 10.44 -8.79 10.98
N LEU A 86 9.13 -8.61 11.10
CA LEU A 86 8.20 -9.56 11.71
C LEU A 86 7.60 -10.53 10.70
N LEU A 87 7.49 -10.11 9.44
CA LEU A 87 6.88 -10.90 8.38
C LEU A 87 7.92 -11.75 7.65
N THR A 88 7.52 -12.95 7.23
CA THR A 88 8.33 -13.78 6.33
C THR A 88 8.40 -13.16 4.92
N PRO A 89 9.38 -13.54 4.09
CA PRO A 89 9.41 -13.12 2.68
C PRO A 89 8.12 -13.46 1.92
N GLU A 90 7.49 -14.59 2.24
CA GLU A 90 6.22 -15.05 1.69
C GLU A 90 5.06 -14.13 2.11
N ASP A 91 4.96 -13.76 3.38
CA ASP A 91 3.96 -12.82 3.90
C ASP A 91 4.10 -11.44 3.26
N ILE A 92 5.34 -10.95 3.14
CA ILE A 92 5.66 -9.66 2.49
C ILE A 92 5.22 -9.68 1.02
N LYS A 93 5.40 -10.81 0.33
CA LYS A 93 4.99 -10.98 -1.05
C LYS A 93 3.45 -11.05 -1.17
N ALA A 94 2.79 -11.75 -0.26
CA ALA A 94 1.33 -11.87 -0.24
C ALA A 94 0.66 -10.51 0.01
N ILE A 95 1.10 -9.77 1.05
CA ILE A 95 0.60 -8.43 1.35
C ILE A 95 0.97 -7.46 0.22
N GLY A 96 2.23 -7.47 -0.22
CA GLY A 96 2.68 -6.58 -1.28
C GLY A 96 2.63 -5.09 -0.89
N THR A 97 2.79 -4.23 -1.88
CA THR A 97 2.69 -2.76 -1.77
C THR A 97 2.11 -2.21 -3.07
N GLU A 98 1.85 -0.91 -3.17
CA GLU A 98 1.48 -0.26 -4.44
C GLU A 98 2.44 -0.60 -5.61
N LYS A 99 3.74 -0.82 -5.33
CA LYS A 99 4.74 -1.17 -6.37
C LYS A 99 4.94 -2.67 -6.57
N ARG A 100 4.37 -3.51 -5.71
CA ARG A 100 4.52 -4.96 -5.71
C ARG A 100 3.14 -5.56 -5.49
N PHE A 101 2.45 -5.88 -6.58
CA PHE A 101 1.10 -6.43 -6.58
C PHE A 101 0.93 -7.53 -5.52
N GLY A 102 -0.15 -7.41 -4.76
CA GLY A 102 -0.50 -8.23 -3.59
C GLY A 102 -1.74 -7.62 -2.93
N VAL A 103 -2.26 -8.25 -1.88
CA VAL A 103 -3.56 -7.89 -1.32
C VAL A 103 -3.61 -6.46 -0.75
N GLY A 104 -2.49 -5.89 -0.33
CA GLY A 104 -2.36 -4.49 0.07
C GLY A 104 -2.58 -3.49 -1.07
N ALA A 105 -2.21 -3.86 -2.30
CA ALA A 105 -2.53 -3.05 -3.48
C ALA A 105 -4.04 -3.14 -3.81
N ASP A 106 -4.64 -4.31 -3.63
CA ASP A 106 -6.08 -4.50 -3.82
C ASP A 106 -6.88 -3.64 -2.83
N VAL A 107 -6.48 -3.59 -1.54
CA VAL A 107 -7.13 -2.69 -0.57
C VAL A 107 -7.06 -1.23 -1.03
N LEU A 108 -5.91 -0.75 -1.52
CA LEU A 108 -5.78 0.63 -2.02
C LEU A 108 -6.74 0.89 -3.19
N LEU A 109 -6.84 -0.05 -4.12
CA LEU A 109 -7.74 0.06 -5.27
C LEU A 109 -9.21 0.06 -4.84
N MET A 110 -9.58 -0.82 -3.90
CA MET A 110 -10.95 -0.91 -3.40
C MET A 110 -11.33 0.30 -2.53
N LEU A 111 -10.42 0.83 -1.70
CA LEU A 111 -10.67 2.06 -0.94
C LEU A 111 -10.80 3.28 -1.86
N GLY A 112 -9.99 3.35 -2.93
CA GLY A 112 -10.13 4.39 -3.95
C GLY A 112 -11.46 4.32 -4.69
N GLY A 113 -11.89 3.13 -5.13
CA GLY A 113 -13.19 2.92 -5.75
C GLY A 113 -14.36 3.19 -4.80
N LEU A 114 -14.22 2.81 -3.52
CA LEU A 114 -15.20 3.12 -2.48
C LEU A 114 -15.36 4.63 -2.28
N ALA A 115 -14.26 5.38 -2.24
CA ALA A 115 -14.28 6.84 -2.13
C ALA A 115 -14.98 7.48 -3.35
N ASP A 116 -14.58 7.13 -4.57
CA ASP A 116 -15.18 7.65 -5.80
C ASP A 116 -16.67 7.33 -5.90
N ALA A 117 -17.07 6.08 -5.63
CA ALA A 117 -18.47 5.69 -5.63
C ALA A 117 -19.29 6.42 -4.54
N THR A 118 -18.69 6.66 -3.38
CA THR A 118 -19.32 7.43 -2.29
C THR A 118 -19.53 8.89 -2.70
N GLU A 119 -18.52 9.53 -3.29
CA GLU A 119 -18.61 10.92 -3.80
C GLU A 119 -19.69 11.06 -4.88
N ARG A 120 -19.81 10.06 -5.75
CA ARG A 120 -20.83 10.00 -6.81
C ARG A 120 -22.21 9.55 -6.32
N SER A 121 -22.37 9.26 -5.03
CA SER A 121 -23.59 8.69 -4.43
C SER A 121 -24.06 7.39 -5.11
N ASP A 122 -23.12 6.63 -5.69
CA ASP A 122 -23.37 5.32 -6.28
C ASP A 122 -23.43 4.26 -5.19
N LYS A 123 -24.63 4.05 -4.63
CA LYS A 123 -24.87 3.09 -3.55
C LYS A 123 -24.38 1.69 -3.90
N SER A 124 -24.68 1.21 -5.11
CA SER A 124 -24.38 -0.17 -5.50
C SER A 124 -22.88 -0.36 -5.65
N GLY A 125 -22.21 0.57 -6.36
CA GLY A 125 -20.76 0.55 -6.52
C GLY A 125 -20.04 0.66 -5.18
N ALA A 126 -20.48 1.57 -4.31
CA ALA A 126 -19.87 1.77 -3.00
C ALA A 126 -20.00 0.52 -2.11
N LEU A 127 -21.14 -0.17 -2.10
CA LEU A 127 -21.30 -1.42 -1.34
C LEU A 127 -20.47 -2.59 -1.91
N ASP A 128 -20.30 -2.66 -3.22
CA ASP A 128 -19.43 -3.65 -3.87
C ASP A 128 -17.95 -3.41 -3.50
N TYR A 129 -17.46 -2.17 -3.65
CA TYR A 129 -16.11 -1.81 -3.24
C TYR A 129 -15.87 -2.01 -1.74
N ALA A 130 -16.84 -1.65 -0.88
CA ALA A 130 -16.75 -1.91 0.56
C ALA A 130 -16.60 -3.42 0.85
N THR A 131 -17.35 -4.27 0.15
CA THR A 131 -17.27 -5.73 0.30
C THR A 131 -15.90 -6.27 -0.08
N LYS A 132 -15.36 -5.82 -1.21
CA LYS A 132 -14.02 -6.22 -1.69
C LYS A 132 -12.92 -5.70 -0.78
N ALA A 133 -12.98 -4.44 -0.34
CA ALA A 133 -12.02 -3.86 0.61
C ALA A 133 -11.96 -4.66 1.91
N LYS A 134 -13.13 -5.06 2.45
CA LYS A 134 -13.21 -5.90 3.65
C LYS A 134 -12.53 -7.25 3.46
N SER A 135 -12.78 -7.93 2.35
CA SER A 135 -12.17 -9.23 2.05
C SER A 135 -10.64 -9.13 1.99
N SER A 136 -10.11 -8.13 1.28
CA SER A 136 -8.67 -7.92 1.17
C SER A 136 -8.03 -7.53 2.51
N LEU A 137 -8.72 -6.70 3.31
CA LEU A 137 -8.28 -6.37 4.66
C LEU A 137 -8.28 -7.59 5.59
N ASP A 138 -9.28 -8.47 5.49
CA ASP A 138 -9.36 -9.70 6.29
C ASP A 138 -8.18 -10.64 6.00
N GLU A 139 -7.71 -10.69 4.75
CA GLU A 139 -6.51 -11.45 4.37
C GLU A 139 -5.22 -10.85 4.97
N ILE A 140 -5.03 -9.52 4.90
CA ILE A 140 -3.88 -8.87 5.55
C ILE A 140 -3.89 -9.11 7.06
N ILE A 141 -5.08 -9.05 7.69
CA ILE A 141 -5.25 -9.30 9.12
C ILE A 141 -4.92 -10.75 9.46
N ALA A 142 -5.33 -11.72 8.63
CA ALA A 142 -4.99 -13.12 8.83
C ALA A 142 -3.48 -13.36 8.75
N ILE A 143 -2.81 -12.77 7.76
CA ILE A 143 -1.34 -12.86 7.61
C ILE A 143 -0.63 -12.24 8.82
N GLY A 144 -1.03 -11.03 9.23
CA GLY A 144 -0.42 -10.36 10.38
C GLY A 144 -0.59 -11.15 11.68
N ARG A 145 -1.79 -11.68 11.95
CA ARG A 145 -2.02 -12.56 13.11
C ARG A 145 -1.20 -13.84 13.06
N GLY A 146 -1.04 -14.43 11.87
CA GLY A 146 -0.18 -15.60 11.66
C GLY A 146 1.29 -15.33 11.99
N ALA A 147 1.75 -14.08 11.82
CA ALA A 147 3.09 -13.62 12.16
C ALA A 147 3.23 -13.11 13.62
N GLY A 148 2.18 -13.20 14.43
CA GLY A 148 2.21 -12.82 15.85
C GLY A 148 1.92 -11.34 16.15
N LEU A 149 1.23 -10.64 15.25
CA LEU A 149 0.73 -9.26 15.45
C LEU A 149 -0.70 -9.20 15.99
#